data_AF-A0A1G3L1G7-F1
#
_entry.id   AF-A0A1G3L1G7-F1
#
_cell.length_a   1.000
_cell.length_b   1.000
_cell.length_c   1.000
_cell.angle_alpha   90.00
_cell.angle_beta   90.00
_cell.angle_gamma   90.00
#
_symmetry.space_group_name_H-M   'P 1'
#
loop_
_entity.id
_entity.type
_entity.pdbx_description
1 polymer ?
#
loop_
_entity_poly.entity_id
_entity_poly.type
_entity_poly.pdbx_seq_one_letter_code
_entity_poly.pdbx_strand_id
1 'polypeptide(L)'
;MKEKVVFLGCVLWVLILSSCGHPRTSLGEAIKILTTQEGFFTFQVNATSETDWIRVDLDKPGTKNLPEGNPGWDLAFQRVEIKTRRGNLSEENTWYDYDMVSHKVSPVDQTWDISSSEGNIFSLRILNYYDSEGTSGIYTLEIRMR
;
A
#
# COMPACT_ATOMS: atom_id res chain seq x y z
N MET A 1 29.83 21.93 33.44
CA MET A 1 29.94 20.88 34.48
C MET A 1 28.57 20.66 35.08
N LYS A 2 28.06 19.42 35.01
CA LYS A 2 26.95 18.81 35.78
C LYS A 2 25.75 19.70 36.13
N GLU A 3 24.59 19.41 35.54
CA GLU A 3 23.31 19.55 36.26
C GLU A 3 22.45 18.29 36.05
N LYS A 4 21.98 17.77 37.18
CA LYS A 4 21.22 16.53 37.33
C LYS A 4 19.73 16.87 37.20
N VAL A 5 18.98 16.09 36.44
CA VAL A 5 17.52 16.05 36.56
C VAL A 5 17.10 14.73 37.19
N VAL A 6 16.26 14.88 38.20
CA VAL A 6 15.80 13.95 39.21
C VAL A 6 14.86 12.90 38.60
N PHE A 7 15.12 11.61 38.83
CA PHE A 7 14.12 10.56 38.69
C PHE A 7 13.57 10.23 40.08
N LEU A 8 12.37 10.74 40.36
CA LEU A 8 11.56 10.29 41.49
C LEU A 8 10.40 9.47 40.92
N GLY A 9 10.32 8.21 41.33
CA GLY A 9 9.52 7.19 40.69
C GLY A 9 8.00 7.33 40.87
N CYS A 10 7.28 6.53 40.11
CA CYS A 10 6.07 5.89 40.58
C CYS A 10 5.86 4.56 39.83
N VAL A 11 5.34 3.61 40.57
CA VAL A 11 5.33 2.17 40.31
C VAL A 11 4.03 1.79 39.58
N LEU A 12 4.11 0.74 38.76
CA LEU A 12 2.99 -0.08 38.26
C LEU A 12 2.05 0.55 37.21
N TRP A 13 2.13 0.12 35.95
CA TRP A 13 1.02 -0.56 35.23
C TRP A 13 1.33 -0.79 33.75
N VAL A 14 0.76 -1.88 33.24
CA VAL A 14 0.71 -2.34 31.85
C VAL A 14 1.99 -2.97 31.33
N LEU A 15 1.99 -4.31 31.36
CA LEU A 15 2.64 -5.13 30.34
C LEU A 15 2.07 -4.71 28.98
N ILE A 16 2.66 -3.69 28.37
CA ILE A 16 2.50 -3.46 26.95
C ILE A 16 3.36 -4.56 26.33
N LEU A 17 2.75 -5.73 26.12
CA LEU A 17 3.17 -6.59 25.01
C LEU A 17 3.24 -5.62 23.83
N SER A 18 4.47 -5.32 23.41
CA SER A 18 4.73 -4.54 22.23
C SER A 18 3.93 -5.17 21.10
N SER A 19 2.75 -4.62 20.83
CA SER A 19 2.15 -4.66 19.52
C SER A 19 3.29 -4.33 18.58
N CYS A 20 3.63 -5.25 17.67
CA CYS A 20 4.65 -5.01 16.68
C CYS A 20 4.30 -3.70 15.98
N GLY A 21 4.95 -2.61 16.39
CA GLY A 21 4.83 -1.32 15.77
C GLY A 21 5.47 -1.46 14.41
N HIS A 22 4.68 -1.85 13.41
CA HIS A 22 5.07 -1.60 12.03
C HIS A 22 5.35 -0.10 11.95
N PRO A 23 6.54 0.31 11.52
CA PRO A 23 6.82 1.73 11.32
C PRO A 23 5.74 2.25 10.38
N ARG A 24 4.99 3.27 10.82
CA ARG A 24 4.02 3.96 9.98
C ARG A 24 4.76 4.39 8.71
N THR A 25 4.40 3.81 7.57
CA THR A 25 5.06 4.10 6.31
C THR A 25 5.00 5.60 6.06
N SER A 26 6.16 6.24 5.97
CA SER A 26 6.22 7.68 5.75
C SER A 26 5.49 8.01 4.43
N LEU A 27 4.76 9.14 4.40
CA LEU A 27 3.90 9.47 3.26
C LEU A 27 4.66 9.60 1.91
N GLY A 28 5.99 9.68 1.92
CA GLY A 28 6.82 9.79 0.72
C GLY A 28 7.60 8.53 0.32
N GLU A 29 7.73 7.53 1.19
CA GLU A 29 8.48 6.29 0.90
C GLU A 29 7.58 5.11 0.55
N ALA A 30 6.26 5.25 0.76
CA ALA A 30 5.31 4.17 0.51
C ALA A 30 5.17 3.79 -0.96
N ILE A 31 5.57 4.67 -1.89
CA ILE A 31 5.39 4.47 -3.32
C ILE A 31 6.73 4.71 -4.01
N LYS A 32 7.15 3.75 -4.84
CA LYS A 32 8.39 3.84 -5.62
C LYS A 32 8.10 3.60 -7.09
N ILE A 33 8.34 4.61 -7.93
CA ILE A 33 8.28 4.43 -9.39
C ILE A 33 9.47 3.58 -9.81
N LEU A 34 9.20 2.46 -10.48
CA LEU A 34 10.23 1.55 -10.99
C LEU A 34 10.59 1.87 -12.44
N THR A 35 9.58 2.17 -13.26
CA THR A 35 9.75 2.43 -14.69
C THR A 35 8.67 3.38 -15.17
N THR A 36 9.05 4.27 -16.08
CA THR A 36 8.12 5.10 -16.87
C THR A 36 8.48 4.89 -18.33
N GLN A 37 7.52 4.43 -19.13
CA GLN A 37 7.63 4.24 -20.57
C GLN A 37 6.44 4.89 -21.26
N GLU A 38 6.48 5.01 -22.59
CA GLU A 38 5.35 5.54 -23.33
C GLU A 38 4.12 4.63 -23.16
N GLY A 39 3.04 5.20 -22.64
CA GLY A 39 1.77 4.49 -22.44
C GLY A 39 1.67 3.61 -21.19
N PHE A 40 2.77 3.39 -20.44
CA PHE A 40 2.69 2.65 -19.17
C PHE A 40 3.76 3.04 -18.15
N PHE A 41 3.45 2.80 -16.88
CA PHE A 41 4.40 2.92 -15.79
C PHE A 41 4.21 1.77 -14.80
N THR A 42 5.30 1.42 -14.14
CA THR A 42 5.29 0.41 -13.08
C THR A 42 5.77 1.03 -11.77
N PHE A 43 5.09 0.74 -10.67
CA PHE A 43 5.51 1.21 -9.36
C PHE A 43 5.27 0.15 -8.29
N GLN A 44 6.01 0.30 -7.19
CA GLN A 44 5.80 -0.45 -5.97
C GLN A 44 4.98 0.35 -4.96
N VAL A 45 4.11 -0.35 -4.23
CA VAL A 45 3.34 0.19 -3.10
C VAL A 45 3.62 -0.64 -1.86
N ASN A 46 4.16 0.01 -0.83
CA ASN A 46 4.36 -0.60 0.49
C ASN A 46 3.09 -0.46 1.34
N ALA A 47 2.22 -1.46 1.23
CA ALA A 47 0.98 -1.62 1.99
C ALA A 47 1.14 -2.65 3.14
N THR A 48 2.34 -2.77 3.71
CA THR A 48 2.63 -3.71 4.80
C THR A 48 1.83 -3.42 6.07
N SER A 49 1.45 -2.15 6.30
CA SER A 49 0.65 -1.72 7.45
C SER A 49 -0.73 -2.37 7.46
N GLU A 50 -1.12 -2.88 8.63
CA GLU A 50 -2.46 -3.44 8.87
C GLU A 50 -3.51 -2.35 9.13
N THR A 51 -3.09 -1.11 9.41
CA THR A 51 -3.97 -0.03 9.85
C THR A 51 -3.99 1.17 8.91
N ASP A 52 -2.87 1.43 8.22
CA ASP A 52 -2.74 2.58 7.34
C ASP A 52 -3.06 2.20 5.89
N TRP A 53 -3.85 3.05 5.23
CA TRP A 53 -4.10 2.95 3.79
C TRP A 53 -3.06 3.77 3.02
N ILE A 54 -2.48 3.17 1.99
CA ILE A 54 -1.64 3.88 1.01
C ILE A 54 -2.50 4.28 -0.18
N ARG A 55 -2.70 5.58 -0.36
CA ARG A 55 -3.55 6.17 -1.39
C ARG A 55 -2.70 6.72 -2.52
N VAL A 56 -3.00 6.30 -3.74
CA VAL A 56 -2.26 6.61 -4.96
C VAL A 56 -3.14 7.45 -5.89
N ASP A 57 -2.59 8.54 -6.41
CA ASP A 57 -3.14 9.34 -7.52
C ASP A 57 -2.51 8.79 -8.81
N LEU A 58 -3.32 8.27 -9.73
CA LEU A 58 -2.89 7.73 -11.02
C LEU A 58 -2.79 8.83 -12.08
N ASP A 59 -3.55 9.90 -11.94
CA ASP A 59 -3.50 11.08 -12.81
C ASP A 59 -2.16 11.83 -12.65
N LYS A 60 -1.56 11.74 -11.47
CA LYS A 60 -0.22 12.28 -11.16
C LYS A 60 0.68 11.15 -10.68
N PRO A 61 1.33 10.39 -11.59
CA PRO A 61 2.24 9.32 -11.21
C PRO A 61 3.38 9.90 -10.36
N GLY A 62 3.26 9.75 -9.05
CA GLY A 62 4.13 10.35 -8.04
C GLY A 62 4.30 9.41 -6.86
N THR A 63 5.37 9.63 -6.09
CA THR A 63 5.76 8.76 -4.96
C THR A 63 5.01 9.06 -3.66
N LYS A 64 3.96 9.88 -3.71
CA LYS A 64 3.31 10.42 -2.51
C LYS A 64 2.05 9.63 -2.17
N ASN A 65 2.04 9.01 -0.99
CA ASN A 65 0.82 8.58 -0.34
C ASN A 65 -0.04 9.81 -0.03
N LEU A 66 -1.25 9.85 -0.58
CA LEU A 66 -2.18 10.95 -0.30
C LEU A 66 -2.77 10.84 1.11
N PRO A 67 -2.90 11.96 1.83
CA PRO A 67 -3.51 11.95 3.15
C PRO A 67 -4.98 11.52 3.07
N GLU A 68 -5.49 11.00 4.17
CA GLU A 68 -6.90 10.70 4.31
C GLU A 68 -7.77 11.95 4.06
N GLY A 69 -8.92 11.76 3.41
CA GLY A 69 -9.83 12.84 3.01
C GLY A 69 -9.42 13.60 1.75
N ASN A 70 -8.24 13.36 1.17
CA ASN A 70 -7.86 13.96 -0.11
C ASN A 70 -8.76 13.43 -1.24
N PRO A 71 -9.38 14.29 -2.08
CA PRO A 71 -10.28 13.83 -3.13
C PRO A 71 -9.58 13.51 -4.45
N GLY A 72 -8.26 13.31 -4.48
CA GLY A 72 -7.46 13.00 -5.67
C GLY A 72 -6.87 11.57 -5.70
N TRP A 73 -7.18 10.70 -4.74
CA TRP A 73 -6.73 9.30 -4.79
C TRP A 73 -7.58 8.46 -5.74
N ASP A 74 -7.01 7.48 -6.41
CA ASP A 74 -7.73 6.60 -7.35
C ASP A 74 -7.72 5.15 -6.88
N LEU A 75 -6.61 4.74 -6.29
CA LEU A 75 -6.44 3.45 -5.65
C LEU A 75 -5.97 3.64 -4.20
N ALA A 76 -6.44 2.77 -3.33
CA ALA A 76 -5.92 2.67 -1.97
C ALA A 76 -5.59 1.21 -1.62
N PHE A 77 -4.46 1.00 -0.94
CA PHE A 77 -3.93 -0.32 -0.59
C PHE A 77 -3.76 -0.46 0.92
N GLN A 78 -4.17 -1.58 1.47
CA GLN A 78 -3.91 -1.97 2.87
C GLN A 78 -3.81 -3.50 2.93
N ARG A 79 -2.63 -4.03 3.27
CA ARG A 79 -2.38 -5.49 3.23
C ARG A 79 -2.82 -6.06 1.89
N VAL A 80 -3.79 -6.99 1.89
CA VAL A 80 -4.35 -7.63 0.70
C VAL A 80 -5.56 -6.88 0.12
N GLU A 81 -6.02 -5.82 0.78
CA GLU A 81 -7.18 -5.06 0.36
C GLU A 81 -6.80 -3.97 -0.63
N ILE A 82 -7.65 -3.82 -1.66
CA ILE A 82 -7.51 -2.79 -2.67
C ILE A 82 -8.86 -2.12 -2.85
N LYS A 83 -8.87 -0.81 -2.63
CA LYS A 83 -10.04 0.04 -2.84
C LYS A 83 -9.85 0.88 -4.09
N THR A 84 -10.93 1.04 -4.82
CA THR A 84 -11.09 2.00 -5.91
C THR A 84 -12.12 3.04 -5.48
N ARG A 85 -12.27 4.12 -6.24
CA ARG A 85 -13.36 5.08 -6.00
C ARG A 85 -14.76 4.48 -6.09
N ARG A 86 -14.92 3.40 -6.86
CA ARG A 86 -16.23 2.83 -7.21
C ARG A 86 -16.56 1.55 -6.44
N GLY A 87 -15.65 1.06 -5.61
CA GLY A 87 -15.81 -0.21 -4.91
C GLY A 87 -14.46 -0.82 -4.53
N ASN A 88 -14.47 -2.07 -4.10
CA ASN A 88 -13.29 -2.77 -3.59
C ASN A 88 -12.94 -3.93 -4.53
N LEU A 89 -11.68 -4.05 -4.96
CA LEU A 89 -11.24 -5.18 -5.81
C LEU A 89 -10.98 -6.46 -4.98
N SER A 90 -10.87 -6.32 -3.67
CA SER A 90 -10.68 -7.47 -2.76
C SER A 90 -11.99 -8.10 -2.30
N GLU A 91 -13.14 -7.47 -2.56
CA GLU A 91 -14.43 -8.15 -2.42
C GLU A 91 -14.45 -9.27 -3.48
N GLU A 92 -14.59 -10.52 -3.04
CA GLU A 92 -14.58 -11.74 -3.88
C GLU A 92 -13.21 -12.29 -4.32
N ASN A 93 -12.09 -11.94 -3.65
CA ASN A 93 -10.75 -12.46 -3.98
C ASN A 93 -10.37 -12.30 -5.46
N THR A 94 -10.86 -11.25 -6.12
CA THR A 94 -10.75 -11.19 -7.58
C THR A 94 -9.33 -11.00 -8.08
N TRP A 95 -8.43 -10.47 -7.25
CA TRP A 95 -7.07 -10.12 -7.67
C TRP A 95 -6.01 -11.18 -7.34
N TYR A 96 -6.32 -12.19 -6.53
CA TYR A 96 -5.33 -13.17 -6.10
C TYR A 96 -5.88 -14.58 -5.87
N ASP A 97 -5.00 -15.55 -6.09
CA ASP A 97 -5.16 -16.92 -5.64
C ASP A 97 -4.40 -17.13 -4.33
N TYR A 98 -5.06 -17.75 -3.36
CA TYR A 98 -4.45 -18.12 -2.08
C TYR A 98 -4.13 -19.61 -2.04
N ASP A 99 -2.85 -19.94 -1.85
CA ASP A 99 -2.40 -21.31 -1.65
C ASP A 99 -2.50 -21.67 -0.16
N MET A 100 -3.39 -22.61 0.17
CA MET A 100 -3.63 -23.09 1.54
C MET A 100 -2.48 -23.92 2.12
N VAL A 101 -1.59 -24.47 1.28
CA VAL A 101 -0.43 -25.28 1.71
C VAL A 101 0.76 -24.38 2.00
N SER A 102 1.07 -23.47 1.08
CA SER A 102 2.22 -22.56 1.23
C SER A 102 1.88 -21.25 1.95
N HIS A 103 0.60 -20.97 2.20
CA HIS A 103 0.09 -19.71 2.75
C HIS A 103 0.53 -18.47 1.93
N LYS A 104 0.72 -18.66 0.62
CA LYS A 104 1.14 -17.59 -0.30
C LYS A 104 -0.02 -17.06 -1.13
N VAL A 105 0.08 -15.77 -1.42
CA VAL A 105 -0.84 -15.02 -2.28
C VAL A 105 -0.19 -14.81 -3.64
N SER A 106 -0.81 -15.28 -4.71
CA SER A 106 -0.31 -15.06 -6.08
C SER A 106 -1.30 -14.20 -6.84
N PRO A 107 -0.87 -13.09 -7.49
CA PRO A 107 -1.76 -12.32 -8.34
C PRO A 107 -2.34 -13.18 -9.47
N VAL A 108 -3.64 -13.02 -9.74
CA VAL A 108 -4.24 -13.63 -10.94
C VAL A 108 -3.77 -12.89 -12.20
N ASP A 109 -3.76 -13.57 -13.34
CA ASP A 109 -3.45 -12.93 -14.63
C ASP A 109 -4.66 -12.18 -15.20
N GLN A 110 -5.06 -11.11 -14.51
CA GLN A 110 -6.20 -10.27 -14.87
C GLN A 110 -5.82 -8.79 -14.88
N THR A 111 -6.62 -8.02 -15.61
CA THR A 111 -6.51 -6.56 -15.70
C THR A 111 -7.86 -5.93 -15.36
N TRP A 112 -7.82 -4.79 -14.67
CA TRP A 112 -9.00 -4.03 -14.27
C TRP A 112 -8.96 -2.61 -14.83
N ASP A 113 -10.10 -2.11 -15.29
CA ASP A 113 -10.25 -0.73 -15.72
C ASP A 113 -10.61 0.14 -14.50
N ILE A 114 -9.75 1.10 -14.20
CA ILE A 114 -9.85 2.01 -13.06
C ILE A 114 -10.24 3.39 -13.57
N SER A 115 -11.41 3.87 -13.15
CA SER A 115 -11.79 5.28 -13.36
C SER A 115 -11.13 6.16 -12.30
N SER A 116 -10.33 7.12 -12.74
CA SER A 116 -9.65 8.06 -11.85
C SER A 116 -10.56 9.20 -11.39
N SER A 117 -10.04 9.99 -10.46
CA SER A 117 -10.66 11.19 -9.91
C SER A 117 -10.83 12.30 -10.93
N GLU A 118 -9.94 12.39 -11.92
CA GLU A 118 -9.97 13.38 -12.99
C GLU A 118 -10.72 12.89 -14.24
N GLY A 119 -11.29 11.68 -14.21
CA GLY A 119 -12.11 11.11 -15.28
C GLY A 119 -11.35 10.32 -16.34
N ASN A 120 -10.06 10.09 -16.15
CA ASN A 120 -9.26 9.21 -16.99
C ASN A 120 -9.57 7.73 -16.67
N ILE A 121 -9.24 6.85 -17.61
CA ILE A 121 -9.33 5.40 -17.43
C ILE A 121 -7.93 4.81 -17.50
N PHE A 122 -7.59 4.05 -16.48
CA PHE A 122 -6.32 3.34 -16.38
C PHE A 122 -6.55 1.84 -16.37
N SER A 123 -5.67 1.12 -17.03
CA SER A 123 -5.61 -0.34 -16.99
C SER A 123 -4.65 -0.74 -15.87
N LEU A 124 -5.15 -1.41 -14.82
CA LEU A 124 -4.37 -1.92 -13.69
C LEU A 124 -4.09 -3.42 -13.87
N ARG A 125 -2.82 -3.81 -13.76
CA ARG A 125 -2.41 -5.21 -13.57
C ARG A 125 -1.49 -5.33 -12.35
N ILE A 126 -1.74 -6.33 -11.52
CA ILE A 126 -0.92 -6.62 -10.34
C ILE A 126 0.10 -7.68 -10.72
N LEU A 127 1.39 -7.34 -10.62
CA LEU A 127 2.48 -8.23 -11.02
C LEU A 127 3.03 -9.04 -9.85
N ASN A 128 3.02 -8.46 -8.64
CA ASN A 128 3.54 -9.12 -7.45
C ASN A 128 2.92 -8.52 -6.17
N TYR A 129 2.93 -9.29 -5.09
CA TYR A 129 2.52 -8.90 -3.72
C TYR A 129 3.67 -8.98 -2.69
N TYR A 130 4.79 -9.57 -3.09
CA TYR A 130 6.00 -9.69 -2.28
C TYR A 130 7.14 -8.90 -2.93
N ASP A 131 8.05 -8.37 -2.11
CA ASP A 131 9.33 -7.86 -2.60
C ASP A 131 10.34 -8.99 -2.87
N SER A 132 11.58 -8.62 -3.21
CA SER A 132 12.67 -9.57 -3.45
C SER A 132 13.13 -10.32 -2.20
N GLU A 133 12.80 -9.83 -1.00
CA GLU A 133 13.13 -10.45 0.28
C GLU A 133 12.01 -11.39 0.78
N GLY A 134 10.85 -11.38 0.10
CA GLY A 134 9.67 -12.15 0.49
C GLY A 134 8.76 -11.44 1.48
N THR A 135 8.92 -10.13 1.68
CA THR A 135 8.04 -9.31 2.51
C THR A 135 6.68 -9.17 1.85
N SER A 136 5.63 -9.67 2.50
CA SER A 136 4.24 -9.53 2.03
C SER A 136 3.71 -8.09 2.17
N GLY A 137 2.82 -7.67 1.30
CA GLY A 137 2.24 -6.33 1.35
C GLY A 137 3.03 -5.30 0.54
N ILE A 138 3.96 -5.77 -0.29
CA ILE A 138 4.70 -4.92 -1.23
C ILE A 138 4.19 -5.23 -2.64
N TYR A 139 3.25 -4.42 -3.12
CA TYR A 139 2.71 -4.57 -4.45
C TYR A 139 3.72 -4.13 -5.50
N THR A 140 3.81 -4.86 -6.61
CA THR A 140 4.37 -4.35 -7.87
C THR A 140 3.23 -4.26 -8.87
N LEU A 141 3.00 -3.08 -9.43
CA LEU A 141 1.87 -2.77 -10.28
C LEU A 141 2.35 -2.35 -11.67
N GLU A 142 1.58 -2.70 -12.68
CA GLU A 142 1.66 -2.14 -14.03
C GLU A 142 0.39 -1.34 -14.29
N ILE A 143 0.56 -0.07 -14.67
CA ILE A 143 -0.53 0.82 -15.08
C ILE A 143 -0.33 1.22 -16.52
N ARG A 144 -1.39 1.12 -17.33
CA ARG A 144 -1.42 1.65 -18.69
C ARG A 144 -2.51 2.69 -18.84
N MET A 145 -2.24 3.76 -19.58
CA MET A 145 -3.29 4.68 -20.01
C MET A 145 -4.14 4.02 -21.09
N ARG A 146 -5.46 4.25 -21.07
CA ARG A 146 -6.43 3.75 -22.08
C ARG A 146 -6.89 4.87 -22.99
#